data_AF-A0AA86TP03-F1
#
_entry.id   AF-A0AA86TP03-F1
#
_cell.length_a   1.000
_cell.length_b   1.000
_cell.length_c   1.000
_cell.angle_alpha   90.00
_cell.angle_beta   90.00
_cell.angle_gamma   90.00
#
_symmetry.space_group_name_H-M   'P 1'
#
loop_
_entity.id
_entity.type
_entity.pdbx_description
1 polymer ?
#
loop_
_entity_poly.entity_id
_entity_poly.type
_entity_poly.pdbx_seq_one_letter_code
_entity_poly.pdbx_strand_id
1 'polypeptide(L)'
;MTLIISILNGILPVTFYVLVGYFLAHANVFPRDKYQVLLTLTFNVFFPISTVYSLGRKEILSEDFLIIITYYIASLCTMLICVLITPLLFKTDRRFGFAHTCSCTLMQNLIVTGLPIAQGFYDPAEAEKYAFITSFAQFTSTIPICFFLFEYAKLREKSEPTFKIILQIILKSVWNTLKNPMINSIFLALIYNFIKSKYVPQLKQLPTYIEPFFNSCRALVSVFGVVSIGVFSQNEVHKIKQKIKTVKRTNSVLNLIIFLVIRHLVFPVFQISFLKWFGLSKNITKVNSAIATCNTALQAFSLSDANQFEPGVAGMMVLIGMAVEVAVTPLLGMLVDLFY
;
A
#
# COMPACT_ATOMS: atom_id res chain seq x y z
N MET A 1 -4.32 20.42 21.92
CA MET A 1 -3.96 19.23 22.73
C MET A 1 -4.43 17.93 22.07
N THR A 2 -5.64 17.88 21.51
CA THR A 2 -6.21 16.71 20.81
C THR A 2 -5.41 16.25 19.58
N LEU A 3 -4.95 17.17 18.71
CA LEU A 3 -4.19 16.80 17.50
C LEU A 3 -2.88 16.07 17.80
N ILE A 4 -2.11 16.53 18.78
CA ILE A 4 -0.83 15.91 19.16
C ILE A 4 -1.07 14.50 19.71
N ILE A 5 -2.11 14.31 20.52
CA ILE A 5 -2.48 13.00 21.05
C ILE A 5 -2.89 12.05 19.92
N SER A 6 -3.71 12.51 18.96
CA SER A 6 -4.07 11.74 17.76
C SER A 6 -2.84 11.32 16.94
N ILE A 7 -1.91 12.25 16.71
CA ILE A 7 -0.64 12.00 16.00
C ILE A 7 0.18 10.92 16.73
N LEU A 8 0.35 11.06 18.04
CA LEU A 8 1.13 10.12 18.85
C LEU A 8 0.47 8.74 18.89
N ASN A 9 -0.85 8.67 19.02
CA ASN A 9 -1.59 7.41 19.02
C ASN A 9 -1.49 6.67 17.69
N GLY A 10 -1.44 7.38 16.56
CA GLY A 10 -1.22 6.78 15.24
C GLY A 10 0.22 6.32 15.00
N ILE A 11 1.21 7.16 15.36
CA ILE A 11 2.64 6.89 15.06
C ILE A 11 3.26 5.87 16.02
N LEU A 12 3.08 6.05 17.33
CA LEU A 12 3.84 5.33 18.34
C LEU A 12 3.75 3.80 18.21
N PRO A 13 2.56 3.19 18.01
CA PRO A 13 2.47 1.74 17.85
C PRO A 13 3.31 1.26 16.66
N VAL A 14 3.26 2.01 15.56
CA VAL A 14 3.95 1.64 14.33
C VAL A 14 5.46 1.82 14.49
N THR A 15 5.93 2.95 15.02
CA THR A 15 7.34 3.18 15.32
C THR A 15 7.89 2.12 16.27
N PHE A 16 7.13 1.75 17.30
CA PHE A 16 7.54 0.70 18.24
C PHE A 16 7.75 -0.64 17.54
N TYR A 17 6.83 -1.08 16.68
CA TYR A 17 7.00 -2.33 15.92
C TYR A 17 8.17 -2.28 14.94
N VAL A 18 8.46 -1.13 14.32
CA VAL A 18 9.67 -0.97 13.49
C VAL A 18 10.93 -1.15 14.34
N LEU A 19 10.98 -0.52 15.52
CA LEU A 19 12.11 -0.66 16.44
C LEU A 19 12.27 -2.10 16.91
N VAL A 20 11.18 -2.79 17.27
CA VAL A 20 11.19 -4.21 17.65
C VAL A 20 11.81 -5.04 16.52
N GLY A 21 11.36 -4.88 15.28
CA GLY A 21 11.94 -5.60 14.14
C GLY A 21 13.43 -5.31 13.93
N TYR A 22 13.83 -4.04 14.08
CA TYR A 22 15.23 -3.63 13.99
C TYR A 22 16.08 -4.32 15.07
N PHE A 23 15.62 -4.30 16.33
CA PHE A 23 16.35 -4.88 17.46
C PHE A 23 16.39 -6.41 17.39
N LEU A 24 15.31 -7.08 16.97
CA LEU A 24 15.32 -8.54 16.75
C LEU A 24 16.39 -8.96 15.75
N ALA A 25 16.52 -8.21 14.65
CA ALA A 25 17.56 -8.44 13.64
C ALA A 25 18.97 -8.05 14.11
N HIS A 26 19.07 -6.96 14.89
CA HIS A 26 20.33 -6.48 15.45
C HIS A 26 20.93 -7.47 16.46
N ALA A 27 20.10 -7.95 17.40
CA ALA A 27 20.46 -8.92 18.42
C ALA A 27 20.57 -10.37 17.88
N ASN A 28 20.39 -10.58 16.57
CA ASN A 28 20.38 -11.89 15.91
C ASN A 28 19.33 -12.88 16.46
N VAL A 29 18.25 -12.37 17.06
CA VAL A 29 17.09 -13.19 17.46
C VAL A 29 16.30 -13.61 16.21
N PHE A 30 16.26 -12.75 15.19
CA PHE A 30 15.66 -13.06 13.89
C PHE A 30 16.69 -12.84 12.76
N PRO A 31 16.79 -13.73 11.76
CA PRO A 31 17.74 -13.56 10.66
C PRO A 31 17.42 -12.33 9.80
N ARG A 32 18.44 -11.52 9.53
CA ARG A 32 18.34 -10.20 8.86
C ARG A 32 17.87 -10.32 7.41
N ASP A 33 18.25 -11.39 6.74
CA ASP A 33 17.91 -11.72 5.35
C ASP A 33 16.52 -12.36 5.20
N LYS A 34 15.83 -12.68 6.31
CA LYS A 34 14.55 -13.41 6.29
C LYS A 34 13.32 -12.54 6.50
N TYR A 35 13.40 -11.22 6.33
CA TYR A 35 12.24 -10.32 6.43
C TYR A 35 11.07 -10.73 5.49
N GLN A 36 11.37 -11.34 4.35
CA GLN A 36 10.37 -11.83 3.39
C GLN A 36 9.44 -12.92 3.96
N VAL A 37 9.90 -13.68 4.98
CA VAL A 37 9.06 -14.67 5.67
C VAL A 37 7.91 -13.96 6.38
N LEU A 38 8.20 -12.86 7.08
CA LEU A 38 7.18 -12.04 7.74
C LEU A 38 6.20 -11.46 6.73
N LEU A 39 6.69 -10.92 5.61
CA LEU A 39 5.83 -10.40 4.54
C LEU A 39 4.94 -11.49 3.92
N THR A 40 5.47 -12.69 3.75
CA THR A 40 4.73 -13.84 3.21
C THR A 40 3.62 -14.25 4.17
N LEU A 41 3.89 -14.35 5.47
CA LEU A 41 2.87 -14.60 6.48
C LEU A 41 1.80 -13.50 6.50
N THR A 42 2.22 -12.24 6.47
CA THR A 42 1.31 -11.08 6.42
C THR A 42 0.39 -11.17 5.20
N PHE A 43 0.93 -11.25 3.99
CA PHE A 43 0.14 -11.10 2.76
C PHE A 43 -0.52 -12.38 2.25
N ASN A 44 -0.01 -13.57 2.61
CA ASN A 44 -0.58 -14.84 2.16
C ASN A 44 -1.48 -15.52 3.19
N VAL A 45 -1.41 -15.12 4.47
CA VAL A 45 -2.18 -15.77 5.55
C VAL A 45 -3.05 -14.75 6.28
N PHE A 46 -2.43 -13.82 7.02
CA PHE A 46 -3.17 -12.95 7.94
C PHE A 46 -4.03 -11.92 7.20
N PHE A 47 -3.51 -11.34 6.12
CA PHE A 47 -4.22 -10.34 5.33
C PHE A 47 -5.46 -10.93 4.64
N PRO A 48 -5.39 -12.09 3.97
CA PRO A 48 -6.57 -12.76 3.44
C PRO A 48 -7.66 -13.01 4.49
N ILE A 49 -7.29 -13.59 5.64
CA ILE A 49 -8.24 -13.88 6.72
C ILE A 49 -8.88 -12.59 7.24
N SER A 50 -8.06 -11.56 7.49
CA SER A 50 -8.52 -10.26 7.97
C SER A 50 -9.45 -9.57 6.97
N THR A 51 -9.18 -9.69 5.67
CA THR A 51 -9.99 -9.06 4.61
C THR A 51 -11.36 -9.70 4.50
N VAL A 52 -11.43 -11.04 4.45
CA VAL A 52 -12.72 -11.76 4.43
C VAL A 52 -13.56 -11.38 5.64
N TYR A 53 -12.94 -11.33 6.82
CA TYR A 53 -13.62 -10.96 8.05
C TYR A 53 -14.10 -9.50 8.09
N SER A 54 -13.22 -8.56 7.75
CA SER A 54 -13.49 -7.13 7.91
C SER A 54 -14.41 -6.60 6.82
N LEU A 55 -14.15 -6.96 5.56
CA LEU A 55 -14.98 -6.52 4.44
C LEU A 55 -16.29 -7.32 4.39
N GLY A 56 -16.26 -8.63 4.63
CA GLY A 56 -17.45 -9.50 4.62
C GLY A 56 -18.54 -9.10 5.63
N ARG A 57 -18.17 -8.44 6.73
CA ARG A 57 -19.13 -7.99 7.74
C ARG A 57 -19.76 -6.63 7.41
N LYS A 58 -19.08 -5.79 6.64
CA LYS A 58 -19.52 -4.42 6.36
C LYS A 58 -20.47 -4.36 5.19
N GLU A 59 -21.50 -3.55 5.33
CA GLU A 59 -22.41 -3.26 4.23
C GLU A 59 -21.71 -2.40 3.18
N ILE A 60 -21.71 -2.89 1.95
CA ILE A 60 -21.12 -2.22 0.79
C ILE A 60 -22.27 -1.50 0.06
N LEU A 61 -22.21 -0.19 0.07
CA LEU A 61 -23.17 0.71 -0.55
C LEU A 61 -22.75 1.05 -1.99
N SER A 62 -23.66 1.60 -2.78
CA SER A 62 -23.36 2.10 -4.13
C SER A 62 -22.26 3.17 -4.14
N GLU A 63 -22.27 4.06 -3.15
CA GLU A 63 -21.26 5.13 -2.96
C GLU A 63 -19.85 4.56 -2.76
N ASP A 64 -19.72 3.37 -2.17
CA ASP A 64 -18.43 2.71 -1.96
C ASP A 64 -17.76 2.32 -3.30
N PHE A 65 -18.56 2.06 -4.34
CA PHE A 65 -18.03 1.82 -5.69
C PHE A 65 -17.49 3.09 -6.35
N LEU A 66 -18.04 4.27 -6.02
CA LEU A 66 -17.51 5.54 -6.50
C LEU A 66 -16.12 5.81 -5.91
N ILE A 67 -15.85 5.38 -4.68
CA ILE A 67 -14.50 5.44 -4.07
C ILE A 67 -13.50 4.62 -4.89
N ILE A 68 -13.89 3.43 -5.34
CA ILE A 68 -13.04 2.57 -6.18
C ILE A 68 -12.77 3.23 -7.54
N ILE A 69 -13.81 3.77 -8.18
CA ILE A 69 -13.69 4.43 -9.49
C ILE A 69 -12.78 5.66 -9.40
N THR A 70 -13.00 6.51 -8.41
CA THR A 70 -12.17 7.71 -8.19
C THR A 70 -10.71 7.33 -7.94
N TYR A 71 -10.44 6.26 -7.19
CA TYR A 71 -9.09 5.73 -7.00
C TYR A 71 -8.44 5.29 -8.31
N TYR A 72 -9.15 4.61 -9.21
CA TYR A 72 -8.62 4.23 -10.51
C TYR A 72 -8.25 5.44 -11.35
N ILE A 73 -9.11 6.46 -11.37
CA ILE A 73 -8.87 7.70 -12.13
C ILE A 73 -7.67 8.46 -11.53
N ALA A 74 -7.61 8.61 -10.20
CA ALA A 74 -6.48 9.24 -9.52
C ALA A 74 -5.17 8.49 -9.77
N SER A 75 -5.20 7.15 -9.75
CA SER A 75 -4.05 6.30 -10.08
C SER A 75 -3.59 6.49 -11.53
N LEU A 76 -4.53 6.56 -12.48
CA LEU A 76 -4.24 6.81 -13.89
C LEU A 76 -3.59 8.19 -14.08
N CYS A 77 -4.18 9.25 -13.51
CA CYS A 77 -3.62 10.60 -13.57
C CYS A 77 -2.22 10.68 -12.95
N THR A 78 -2.01 10.02 -11.81
CA THR A 78 -0.70 9.94 -11.16
C THR A 78 0.30 9.17 -12.03
N MET A 79 -0.12 8.07 -12.67
CA MET A 79 0.72 7.33 -13.60
C MET A 79 1.15 8.18 -14.81
N LEU A 80 0.27 9.04 -15.33
CA LEU A 80 0.62 9.98 -16.40
C LEU A 80 1.71 10.96 -15.94
N ILE A 81 1.65 11.44 -14.70
CA ILE A 81 2.74 12.24 -14.11
C ILE A 81 4.03 11.41 -14.01
N CYS A 82 3.94 10.16 -13.58
CA CYS A 82 5.10 9.25 -13.53
C CYS A 82 5.77 9.09 -14.91
N VAL A 83 5.00 9.07 -16.00
CA VAL A 83 5.54 9.02 -17.38
C VAL A 83 6.39 10.26 -17.68
N LEU A 84 5.94 11.44 -17.25
CA LEU A 84 6.63 12.71 -17.49
C LEU A 84 7.89 12.87 -16.62
N ILE A 85 7.83 12.45 -15.36
CA ILE A 85 8.93 12.64 -14.40
C ILE A 85 10.03 11.59 -14.54
N THR A 86 9.70 10.36 -14.95
CA THR A 86 10.68 9.27 -15.00
C THR A 86 11.88 9.57 -15.90
N PRO A 87 11.73 10.11 -17.12
CA PRO A 87 12.86 10.44 -17.99
C PRO A 87 13.80 11.49 -17.38
N LEU A 88 13.30 12.33 -16.47
CA LEU A 88 14.09 13.34 -15.76
C LEU A 88 14.92 12.71 -14.64
N LEU A 89 14.36 11.72 -13.94
CA LEU A 89 15.00 11.05 -12.80
C LEU A 89 15.94 9.93 -13.22
N PHE A 90 15.56 9.15 -14.23
CA PHE A 90 16.25 7.93 -14.66
C PHE A 90 16.68 8.04 -16.11
N LYS A 91 17.92 8.46 -16.36
CA LYS A 91 18.41 8.68 -17.73
C LYS A 91 18.72 7.38 -18.48
N THR A 92 19.37 6.41 -17.83
CA THR A 92 19.80 5.13 -18.41
C THR A 92 18.72 4.05 -18.36
N ASP A 93 18.13 3.83 -17.19
CA ASP A 93 17.23 2.69 -16.97
C ASP A 93 15.76 3.10 -16.92
N ARG A 94 15.32 3.91 -17.90
CA ARG A 94 13.98 4.55 -17.92
C ARG A 94 12.81 3.60 -17.64
N ARG A 95 12.90 2.34 -18.07
CA ARG A 95 11.81 1.37 -17.92
C ARG A 95 11.70 0.85 -16.50
N PHE A 96 12.82 0.43 -15.92
CA PHE A 96 12.87 0.09 -14.50
C PHE A 96 12.60 1.31 -13.63
N GLY A 97 13.11 2.48 -14.03
CA GLY A 97 12.79 3.77 -13.43
C GLY A 97 11.30 4.04 -13.41
N PHE A 98 10.59 3.78 -14.51
CA PHE A 98 9.13 3.97 -14.58
C PHE A 98 8.40 2.98 -13.68
N ALA A 99 8.75 1.69 -13.77
CA ALA A 99 8.17 0.65 -12.92
C ALA A 99 8.37 0.95 -11.42
N HIS A 100 9.58 1.35 -11.04
CA HIS A 100 9.94 1.72 -9.68
C HIS A 100 9.20 2.97 -9.21
N THR A 101 9.20 4.03 -10.02
CA THR A 101 8.46 5.27 -9.75
C THR A 101 6.99 4.98 -9.49
N CYS A 102 6.33 4.24 -10.39
CA CYS A 102 4.94 3.83 -10.23
C CYS A 102 4.72 2.98 -8.99
N SER A 103 5.61 2.04 -8.68
CA SER A 103 5.48 1.23 -7.47
C SER A 103 5.57 2.08 -6.20
N CYS A 104 6.49 3.04 -6.16
CA CYS A 104 6.67 3.91 -5.01
C CYS A 104 5.52 4.91 -4.83
N THR A 105 4.92 5.39 -5.92
CA THR A 105 3.91 6.44 -5.86
C THR A 105 2.46 5.93 -5.93
N LEU A 106 2.19 4.75 -6.48
CA LEU A 106 0.84 4.22 -6.67
C LEU A 106 0.45 3.14 -5.66
N MET A 107 1.39 2.32 -5.19
CA MET A 107 1.10 1.27 -4.21
C MET A 107 1.16 1.84 -2.80
N GLN A 108 0.08 1.69 -2.04
CA GLN A 108 -0.13 2.35 -0.75
C GLN A 108 -0.21 1.33 0.38
N ASN A 109 0.25 1.69 1.56
CA ASN A 109 0.22 0.81 2.71
C ASN A 109 -1.07 0.96 3.54
N LEU A 110 -2.21 0.78 2.87
CA LEU A 110 -3.54 1.13 3.39
C LEU A 110 -3.89 0.47 4.73
N ILE A 111 -3.55 -0.81 4.91
CA ILE A 111 -3.99 -1.60 6.06
C ILE A 111 -2.94 -1.67 7.16
N VAL A 112 -1.65 -1.78 6.80
CA VAL A 112 -0.59 -2.07 7.78
C VAL A 112 -0.23 -0.82 8.58
N THR A 113 -0.06 0.33 7.91
CA THR A 113 0.34 1.60 8.54
C THR A 113 -0.72 2.69 8.36
N GLY A 114 -1.36 2.73 7.19
CA GLY A 114 -2.37 3.72 6.86
C GLY A 114 -3.60 3.71 7.76
N LEU A 115 -4.18 2.54 7.96
CA LEU A 115 -5.39 2.37 8.76
C LEU A 115 -5.19 2.85 10.21
N PRO A 116 -4.16 2.41 10.96
CA PRO A 116 -3.88 2.95 12.30
C PRO A 116 -3.76 4.47 12.34
N ILE A 117 -3.12 5.08 11.35
CA ILE A 117 -2.96 6.54 11.27
C ILE A 117 -4.32 7.20 11.04
N ALA A 118 -5.10 6.73 10.06
CA ALA A 118 -6.43 7.25 9.76
C ALA A 118 -7.40 7.13 10.96
N GLN A 119 -7.35 6.02 11.70
CA GLN A 119 -8.13 5.82 12.93
C GLN A 119 -7.74 6.77 14.06
N GLY A 120 -6.53 7.34 14.04
CA GLY A 120 -6.12 8.38 14.98
C GLY A 120 -6.80 9.73 14.73
N PHE A 121 -7.25 9.99 13.50
CA PHE A 121 -7.84 11.28 13.08
C PHE A 121 -9.35 11.23 12.85
N TYR A 122 -9.90 10.08 12.49
CA TYR A 122 -11.29 9.92 12.06
C TYR A 122 -11.99 8.77 12.78
N ASP A 123 -13.29 8.60 12.56
CA ASP A 123 -14.06 7.49 13.13
C ASP A 123 -13.40 6.13 12.78
N PRO A 124 -13.09 5.28 13.78
CA PRO A 124 -12.35 4.05 13.52
C PRO A 124 -13.07 3.05 12.61
N ALA A 125 -14.41 3.02 12.66
CA ALA A 125 -15.21 2.09 11.88
C ALA A 125 -15.33 2.54 10.42
N GLU A 126 -15.47 3.84 10.18
CA GLU A 126 -15.43 4.45 8.84
C GLU A 126 -14.04 4.33 8.20
N ALA A 127 -12.98 4.69 8.93
CA ALA A 127 -11.61 4.57 8.44
C ALA A 127 -11.27 3.13 8.03
N GLU A 128 -11.65 2.15 8.85
CA GLU A 128 -11.50 0.73 8.51
C GLU A 128 -12.33 0.36 7.26
N LYS A 129 -13.57 0.84 7.16
CA LYS A 129 -14.44 0.53 6.01
C LYS A 129 -13.77 1.00 4.71
N TYR A 130 -13.37 2.27 4.67
CA TYR A 130 -12.78 2.87 3.48
C TYR A 130 -11.39 2.33 3.19
N ALA A 131 -10.55 2.05 4.19
CA ALA A 131 -9.25 1.42 3.96
C ALA A 131 -9.35 0.07 3.23
N PHE A 132 -10.32 -0.77 3.59
CA PHE A 132 -10.55 -2.05 2.90
C PHE A 132 -11.18 -1.88 1.51
N ILE A 133 -12.10 -0.92 1.32
CA ILE A 133 -12.67 -0.60 0.00
C ILE A 133 -11.59 -0.08 -0.95
N THR A 134 -10.78 0.89 -0.51
CA THR A 134 -9.66 1.42 -1.30
C THR A 134 -8.61 0.34 -1.58
N SER A 135 -8.41 -0.60 -0.63
CA SER A 135 -7.52 -1.73 -0.83
C SER A 135 -7.97 -2.61 -2.00
N PHE A 136 -9.27 -2.80 -2.20
CA PHE A 136 -9.77 -3.47 -3.40
C PHE A 136 -9.27 -2.80 -4.67
N ALA A 137 -9.45 -1.48 -4.80
CA ALA A 137 -8.98 -0.75 -5.96
C ALA A 137 -7.46 -0.90 -6.16
N GLN A 138 -6.68 -0.84 -5.09
CA GLN A 138 -5.23 -1.05 -5.15
C GLN A 138 -4.86 -2.46 -5.68
N PHE A 139 -5.50 -3.50 -5.14
CA PHE A 139 -5.19 -4.88 -5.49
C PHE A 139 -5.65 -5.29 -6.89
N THR A 140 -6.72 -4.69 -7.40
CA THR A 140 -7.22 -4.97 -8.75
C THR A 140 -6.55 -4.12 -9.83
N SER A 141 -5.87 -3.02 -9.48
CA SER A 141 -5.25 -2.10 -10.44
C SER A 141 -3.76 -1.90 -10.21
N THR A 142 -3.38 -1.10 -9.22
CA THR A 142 -2.00 -0.60 -9.03
C THR A 142 -0.99 -1.72 -8.78
N ILE A 143 -1.33 -2.74 -7.98
CA ILE A 143 -0.41 -3.87 -7.73
C ILE A 143 -0.16 -4.65 -9.03
N PRO A 144 -1.18 -5.18 -9.74
CA PRO A 144 -1.00 -5.88 -11.01
C PRO A 144 -0.22 -5.06 -12.05
N ILE A 145 -0.54 -3.77 -12.18
CA ILE A 145 0.15 -2.86 -13.10
C ILE A 145 1.62 -2.77 -12.74
N CYS A 146 1.98 -2.58 -11.47
CA CYS A 146 3.39 -2.49 -11.07
C CYS A 146 4.15 -3.79 -11.33
N PHE A 147 3.56 -4.96 -11.03
CA PHE A 147 4.15 -6.25 -11.38
C PHE A 147 4.39 -6.38 -12.88
N PHE A 148 3.37 -6.03 -13.69
CA PHE A 148 3.49 -6.01 -15.15
C PHE A 148 4.62 -5.10 -15.62
N LEU A 149 4.73 -3.87 -15.09
CA LEU A 149 5.76 -2.92 -15.49
C LEU A 149 7.17 -3.42 -15.20
N PHE A 150 7.39 -4.09 -14.07
CA PHE A 150 8.68 -4.70 -13.75
C PHE A 150 8.99 -5.92 -14.64
N GLU A 151 8.02 -6.78 -14.91
CA GLU A 151 8.20 -7.90 -15.86
C GLU A 151 8.47 -7.41 -17.28
N TYR A 152 7.77 -6.36 -17.71
CA TYR A 152 7.98 -5.72 -19.01
C TYR A 152 9.36 -5.06 -19.11
N ALA A 153 9.83 -4.42 -18.04
CA ALA A 153 11.16 -3.83 -17.98
C ALA A 153 12.27 -4.87 -18.20
N LYS A 154 12.13 -6.07 -17.63
CA LYS A 154 13.10 -7.19 -17.78
C LYS A 154 13.24 -7.73 -19.20
N LEU A 155 12.19 -7.66 -20.02
CA LEU A 155 12.19 -8.40 -21.29
C LEU A 155 13.05 -7.78 -22.38
N ARG A 156 13.20 -6.44 -22.39
CA ARG A 156 14.02 -5.79 -23.42
C ARG A 156 15.52 -5.89 -23.16
N GLU A 157 15.94 -6.30 -21.97
CA GLU A 157 17.34 -6.71 -21.77
C GLU A 157 17.70 -7.94 -22.61
N LYS A 158 16.70 -8.74 -23.03
CA LYS A 158 16.92 -10.03 -23.71
C LYS A 158 16.58 -10.01 -25.21
N SER A 159 15.60 -9.24 -25.68
CA SER A 159 15.24 -9.09 -27.12
C SER A 159 14.23 -7.96 -27.34
N GLU A 160 14.01 -7.50 -28.59
CA GLU A 160 12.84 -6.66 -28.88
C GLU A 160 11.53 -7.44 -28.63
N PRO A 161 10.60 -6.91 -27.82
CA PRO A 161 9.40 -7.64 -27.44
C PRO A 161 8.42 -7.71 -28.63
N THR A 162 8.17 -8.91 -29.13
CA THR A 162 7.08 -9.16 -30.09
C THR A 162 5.72 -9.07 -29.39
N PHE A 163 4.65 -8.76 -30.13
CA PHE A 163 3.29 -8.72 -29.59
C PHE A 163 2.89 -10.01 -28.84
N LYS A 164 3.33 -11.17 -29.35
CA LYS A 164 3.10 -12.47 -28.72
C LYS A 164 3.74 -12.57 -27.33
N ILE A 165 4.97 -12.06 -27.18
CA ILE A 165 5.66 -12.02 -25.88
C ILE A 165 4.92 -11.07 -24.94
N ILE A 166 4.52 -9.89 -25.42
CA ILE A 166 3.77 -8.91 -24.61
C ILE A 166 2.47 -9.52 -24.08
N LEU A 167 1.70 -10.17 -24.95
CA LEU A 167 0.47 -10.85 -24.58
C LEU A 167 0.71 -11.95 -23.53
N GLN A 168 1.79 -12.73 -23.67
CA GLN A 168 2.16 -13.74 -22.68
C GLN A 168 2.48 -13.14 -21.31
N ILE A 169 3.15 -11.97 -21.23
CA ILE A 169 3.37 -11.26 -19.97
C ILE A 169 2.05 -10.81 -19.37
N ILE A 170 1.17 -10.21 -20.18
CA ILE A 170 -0.12 -9.71 -19.70
C ILE A 170 -0.90 -10.88 -19.09
N LEU A 171 -1.02 -11.99 -19.83
CA LEU A 171 -1.70 -13.19 -19.35
C LEU A 171 -1.04 -13.77 -18.10
N LYS A 172 0.30 -13.81 -18.04
CA LYS A 172 1.04 -14.28 -16.87
C LYS A 172 0.82 -13.36 -15.66
N SER A 173 0.87 -12.05 -15.85
CA SER A 173 0.64 -11.05 -14.80
C SER A 173 -0.79 -11.12 -14.28
N VAL A 174 -1.79 -11.22 -15.17
CA VAL A 174 -3.19 -11.44 -14.81
C VAL A 174 -3.34 -12.76 -14.05
N TRP A 175 -2.72 -13.84 -14.51
CA TRP A 175 -2.79 -15.13 -13.84
C TRP A 175 -2.15 -15.12 -12.45
N ASN A 176 -0.97 -14.51 -12.32
CA ASN A 176 -0.28 -14.34 -11.04
C ASN A 176 -1.08 -13.45 -10.08
N THR A 177 -1.74 -12.43 -10.62
CA THR A 177 -2.67 -11.55 -9.91
C THR A 177 -3.86 -12.35 -9.37
N LEU A 178 -4.51 -13.17 -10.20
CA LEU A 178 -5.63 -14.03 -9.76
C LEU A 178 -5.19 -15.11 -8.76
N LYS A 179 -3.94 -15.57 -8.82
CA LYS A 179 -3.38 -16.49 -7.81
C LYS A 179 -3.03 -15.83 -6.49
N ASN A 180 -3.02 -14.50 -6.43
CA ASN A 180 -2.64 -13.78 -5.22
C ASN A 180 -3.68 -14.01 -4.11
N PRO A 181 -3.28 -14.54 -2.93
CA PRO A 181 -4.20 -14.79 -1.83
C PRO A 181 -4.97 -13.53 -1.39
N MET A 182 -4.37 -12.35 -1.48
CA MET A 182 -5.05 -11.10 -1.13
C MET A 182 -6.22 -10.83 -2.06
N ILE A 183 -6.05 -11.01 -3.38
CA ILE A 183 -7.12 -10.78 -4.36
C ILE A 183 -8.24 -11.81 -4.18
N ASN A 184 -7.88 -13.09 -4.02
CA ASN A 184 -8.84 -14.14 -3.76
C ASN A 184 -9.65 -13.88 -2.49
N SER A 185 -9.02 -13.34 -1.45
CA SER A 185 -9.73 -12.98 -0.21
C SER A 185 -10.78 -11.88 -0.40
N ILE A 186 -10.55 -10.93 -1.31
CA ILE A 186 -11.53 -9.89 -1.58
C ILE A 186 -12.69 -10.45 -2.38
N PHE A 187 -12.43 -11.27 -3.40
CA PHE A 187 -13.50 -11.98 -4.11
C PHE A 187 -14.36 -12.81 -3.15
N LEU A 188 -13.73 -13.54 -2.23
CA LEU A 188 -14.43 -14.29 -1.18
C LEU A 188 -15.25 -13.36 -0.26
N ALA A 189 -14.71 -12.20 0.13
CA ALA A 189 -15.42 -11.23 0.95
C ALA A 189 -16.65 -10.63 0.24
N LEU A 190 -16.53 -10.34 -1.06
CA LEU A 190 -17.63 -9.83 -1.89
C LEU A 190 -18.72 -10.88 -2.09
N ILE A 191 -18.33 -12.14 -2.39
CA ILE A 191 -19.26 -13.26 -2.49
C ILE A 191 -19.97 -13.47 -1.14
N TYR A 192 -19.24 -13.43 -0.04
CA TYR A 192 -19.81 -13.56 1.30
C TYR A 192 -20.83 -12.44 1.58
N ASN A 193 -20.50 -11.19 1.27
CA ASN A 193 -21.45 -10.07 1.40
C ASN A 193 -22.71 -10.27 0.56
N PHE A 194 -22.57 -10.73 -0.69
CA PHE A 194 -23.71 -10.99 -1.56
C PHE A 194 -24.61 -12.11 -1.01
N ILE A 195 -24.01 -13.23 -0.58
CA ILE A 195 -24.75 -14.36 0.01
C ILE A 195 -25.48 -13.93 1.28
N LYS A 196 -24.78 -13.23 2.18
CA LYS A 196 -25.32 -12.72 3.43
C LYS A 196 -26.46 -11.73 3.20
N SER A 197 -26.32 -10.82 2.23
CA SER A 197 -27.34 -9.81 1.96
C SER A 197 -28.60 -10.38 1.32
N LYS A 198 -28.47 -11.39 0.44
CA LYS A 198 -29.58 -11.85 -0.41
C LYS A 198 -30.19 -13.18 0.02
N TYR A 199 -29.40 -14.09 0.58
CA TYR A 199 -29.81 -15.47 0.82
C TYR A 199 -29.81 -15.87 2.30
N VAL A 200 -28.82 -15.42 3.09
CA VAL A 200 -28.69 -15.84 4.49
C VAL A 200 -28.35 -14.67 5.43
N PRO A 201 -29.34 -13.82 5.78
CA PRO A 201 -29.14 -12.66 6.65
C PRO A 201 -28.63 -13.03 8.06
N GLN A 202 -28.87 -14.27 8.51
CA GLN A 202 -28.41 -14.80 9.79
C GLN A 202 -26.88 -14.88 9.90
N LEU A 203 -26.15 -14.91 8.77
CA LEU A 203 -24.69 -14.84 8.75
C LEU A 203 -24.15 -13.44 9.11
N LYS A 204 -25.00 -12.46 9.44
CA LYS A 204 -24.57 -11.10 9.86
C LYS A 204 -23.63 -11.11 11.06
N GLN A 205 -23.78 -12.07 11.96
CA GLN A 205 -22.94 -12.21 13.14
C GLN A 205 -22.21 -13.55 13.09
N LEU A 206 -20.87 -13.51 13.15
CA LEU A 206 -20.07 -14.71 13.34
C LEU A 206 -20.29 -15.24 14.75
N PRO A 207 -20.16 -16.57 14.96
CA PRO A 207 -20.14 -17.13 16.30
C PRO A 207 -19.10 -16.41 17.18
N THR A 208 -19.52 -16.01 18.39
CA THR A 208 -18.69 -15.24 19.33
C THR A 208 -17.37 -15.93 19.69
N TYR A 209 -17.31 -17.26 19.62
CA TYR A 209 -16.10 -18.01 19.95
C TYR A 209 -15.00 -17.96 18.86
N ILE A 210 -15.33 -17.64 17.60
CA ILE A 210 -14.31 -17.50 16.52
C ILE A 210 -13.87 -16.06 16.30
N GLU A 211 -14.59 -15.08 16.83
CA GLU A 211 -14.24 -13.66 16.74
C GLU A 211 -12.84 -13.32 17.26
N PRO A 212 -12.35 -13.88 18.40
CA PRO A 212 -10.99 -13.64 18.88
C PRO A 212 -9.90 -14.07 17.88
N PHE A 213 -10.12 -15.16 17.14
CA PHE A 213 -9.18 -15.64 16.14
C PHE A 213 -9.03 -14.63 14.99
N PHE A 214 -10.13 -14.16 14.42
CA PHE A 214 -10.09 -13.18 13.33
C PHE A 214 -9.51 -11.83 13.77
N ASN A 215 -9.85 -11.38 14.98
CA ASN A 215 -9.27 -10.18 15.56
C ASN A 215 -7.76 -10.31 15.75
N SER A 216 -7.28 -11.50 16.17
CA SER A 216 -5.85 -11.79 16.27
C SER A 216 -5.17 -11.78 14.90
N CYS A 217 -5.76 -12.42 13.88
CA CYS A 217 -5.22 -12.36 12.52
C CYS A 217 -5.13 -10.92 12.01
N ARG A 218 -6.14 -10.08 12.26
CA ARG A 218 -6.12 -8.66 11.91
C ARG A 218 -4.96 -7.92 12.57
N ALA A 219 -4.76 -8.10 13.88
CA ALA A 219 -3.64 -7.48 14.59
C ALA A 219 -2.29 -7.93 14.02
N LEU A 220 -2.14 -9.23 13.73
CA LEU A 220 -0.91 -9.81 13.18
C LEU A 220 -0.55 -9.27 11.79
N VAL A 221 -1.51 -8.82 10.97
CA VAL A 221 -1.23 -8.14 9.69
C VAL A 221 -0.33 -6.93 9.91
N SER A 222 -0.74 -6.03 10.82
CA SER A 222 0.02 -4.82 11.11
C SER A 222 1.33 -5.16 11.80
N VAL A 223 1.31 -6.02 12.84
CA VAL A 223 2.52 -6.39 13.60
C VAL A 223 3.60 -6.96 12.70
N PHE A 224 3.33 -8.04 11.96
CA PHE A 224 4.34 -8.67 11.12
C PHE A 224 4.73 -7.82 9.91
N GLY A 225 3.78 -7.07 9.35
CA GLY A 225 4.05 -6.12 8.28
C GLY A 225 5.06 -5.06 8.73
N VAL A 226 4.82 -4.42 9.86
CA VAL A 226 5.68 -3.34 10.38
C VAL A 226 7.01 -3.87 10.92
N VAL A 227 7.01 -4.99 11.65
CA VAL A 227 8.25 -5.65 12.13
C VAL A 227 9.16 -6.01 10.95
N SER A 228 8.61 -6.45 9.82
CA SER A 228 9.41 -6.75 8.63
C SER A 228 10.20 -5.55 8.11
N ILE A 229 9.66 -4.32 8.24
CA ILE A 229 10.36 -3.07 7.90
C ILE A 229 11.58 -2.89 8.78
N GLY A 230 11.44 -3.14 10.09
CA GLY A 230 12.53 -3.05 11.04
C GLY A 230 13.67 -4.02 10.73
N VAL A 231 13.33 -5.30 10.49
CA VAL A 231 14.29 -6.34 10.11
C VAL A 231 15.02 -5.97 8.82
N PHE A 232 14.28 -5.51 7.82
CA PHE A 232 14.86 -5.06 6.56
C PHE A 232 15.80 -3.85 6.75
N SER A 233 15.37 -2.84 7.49
CA SER A 233 16.16 -1.63 7.73
C SER A 233 17.52 -1.97 8.35
N GLN A 234 17.51 -2.92 9.28
CA GLN A 234 18.72 -3.43 9.90
C GLN A 234 19.61 -4.18 8.88
N ASN A 235 19.03 -4.99 7.99
CA ASN A 235 19.75 -5.69 6.93
C ASN A 235 20.45 -4.71 5.97
N GLU A 236 19.80 -3.62 5.59
CA GLU A 236 20.42 -2.59 4.75
C GLU A 236 21.58 -1.87 5.45
N VAL A 237 21.42 -1.53 6.73
CA VAL A 237 22.52 -0.98 7.53
C VAL A 237 23.71 -1.94 7.55
N HIS A 238 23.43 -3.25 7.63
CA HIS A 238 24.47 -4.27 7.58
C HIS A 238 25.18 -4.34 6.21
N LYS A 239 24.42 -4.36 5.10
CA LYS A 239 24.97 -4.34 3.73
C LYS A 239 25.86 -3.11 3.48
N ILE A 240 25.42 -1.94 3.95
CA ILE A 240 26.18 -0.69 3.87
C ILE A 240 27.49 -0.80 4.66
N LYS A 241 27.44 -1.28 5.91
CA LYS A 241 28.63 -1.46 6.75
C LYS A 241 29.63 -2.45 6.14
N GLN A 242 29.15 -3.49 5.47
CA GLN A 242 29.99 -4.49 4.78
C GLN A 242 30.51 -4.02 3.41
N LYS A 243 30.23 -2.77 2.98
CA LYS A 243 30.58 -2.25 1.65
C LYS A 243 30.13 -3.16 0.51
N ILE A 244 29.05 -3.91 0.70
CA ILE A 244 28.46 -4.70 -0.38
C ILE A 244 28.01 -3.70 -1.45
N LYS A 245 28.59 -3.79 -2.65
CA LYS A 245 28.30 -2.90 -3.79
C LYS A 245 26.79 -2.90 -4.04
N THR A 246 26.12 -1.85 -3.59
CA THR A 246 24.78 -1.51 -4.04
C THR A 246 24.91 -0.67 -5.31
N VAL A 247 24.04 -0.97 -6.28
CA VAL A 247 24.00 -0.41 -7.64
C VAL A 247 24.18 1.12 -7.65
N LYS A 248 24.82 1.64 -8.71
CA LYS A 248 25.08 3.09 -8.95
C LYS A 248 23.90 3.95 -8.46
N ARG A 249 24.13 4.69 -7.38
CA ARG A 249 23.19 5.68 -6.86
C ARG A 249 23.05 6.82 -7.88
N THR A 250 21.92 6.87 -8.57
CA THR A 250 21.35 8.12 -9.09
C THR A 250 21.08 9.08 -7.94
N ASN A 251 20.66 10.34 -8.18
CA ASN A 251 20.39 11.34 -7.13
C ASN A 251 19.24 10.88 -6.18
N SER A 252 19.54 9.95 -5.27
CA SER A 252 18.54 9.21 -4.48
C SER A 252 17.71 10.12 -3.59
N VAL A 253 18.27 11.26 -3.14
CA VAL A 253 17.57 12.26 -2.34
C VAL A 253 16.52 13.00 -3.17
N LEU A 254 16.86 13.42 -4.39
CA LEU A 254 15.93 14.10 -5.28
C LEU A 254 14.79 13.16 -5.70
N ASN A 255 15.11 11.91 -6.04
CA ASN A 255 14.11 10.88 -6.34
C ASN A 255 13.14 10.69 -5.17
N LEU A 256 13.68 10.52 -3.96
CA LEU A 256 12.89 10.39 -2.74
C LEU A 256 11.96 11.58 -2.52
N ILE A 257 12.45 12.82 -2.62
CA ILE A 257 11.64 14.03 -2.43
C ILE A 257 10.50 14.07 -3.46
N ILE A 258 10.80 13.84 -4.74
CA ILE A 258 9.80 13.86 -5.81
C ILE A 258 8.75 12.77 -5.58
N PHE A 259 9.16 11.57 -5.21
CA PHE A 259 8.24 10.47 -4.92
C PHE A 259 7.36 10.79 -3.71
N LEU A 260 7.93 11.37 -2.64
CA LEU A 260 7.16 11.80 -1.47
C LEU A 260 6.11 12.85 -1.83
N VAL A 261 6.46 13.84 -2.66
CA VAL A 261 5.52 14.86 -3.14
C VAL A 261 4.41 14.22 -3.98
N ILE A 262 4.74 13.33 -4.91
CA ILE A 262 3.73 12.67 -5.74
C ILE A 262 2.79 11.82 -4.87
N ARG A 263 3.35 11.06 -3.93
CA ARG A 263 2.61 10.14 -3.06
C ARG A 263 1.71 10.84 -2.06
N HIS A 264 2.21 11.87 -1.36
CA HIS A 264 1.50 12.49 -0.23
C HIS A 264 0.77 13.78 -0.60
N LEU A 265 1.02 14.35 -1.78
CA LEU A 265 0.32 15.56 -2.22
C LEU A 265 -0.44 15.33 -3.53
N VAL A 266 0.24 14.94 -4.59
CA VAL A 266 -0.37 14.86 -5.94
C VAL A 266 -1.48 13.81 -5.99
N PHE A 267 -1.20 12.58 -5.55
CA PHE A 267 -2.19 11.50 -5.55
C PHE A 267 -3.41 11.84 -4.68
N PRO A 268 -3.26 12.28 -3.40
CA PRO A 268 -4.40 12.69 -2.59
C PRO A 268 -5.20 13.85 -3.17
N VAL A 269 -4.55 14.86 -3.77
CA VAL A 269 -5.25 15.98 -4.39
C VAL A 269 -6.11 15.52 -5.56
N PHE A 270 -5.60 14.62 -6.41
CA PHE A 270 -6.42 13.98 -7.43
C PHE A 270 -7.58 13.21 -6.82
N GLN A 271 -7.34 12.40 -5.79
CA GLN A 271 -8.39 11.63 -5.14
C GLN A 271 -9.48 12.54 -4.57
N ILE A 272 -9.14 13.60 -3.82
CA ILE A 272 -10.08 14.58 -3.29
C ILE A 272 -10.90 15.23 -4.41
N SER A 273 -10.22 15.65 -5.49
CA SER A 273 -10.87 16.32 -6.62
C SER A 273 -11.91 15.42 -7.28
N PHE A 274 -11.57 14.15 -7.51
CA PHE A 274 -12.50 13.20 -8.11
C PHE A 274 -13.62 12.81 -7.14
N LEU A 275 -13.34 12.55 -5.86
CA LEU A 275 -14.39 12.28 -4.85
C LEU A 275 -15.42 13.42 -4.80
N LYS A 276 -14.96 14.68 -4.83
CA LYS A 276 -15.83 15.85 -4.92
C LYS A 276 -16.61 15.91 -6.23
N TRP A 277 -15.96 15.69 -7.36
CA TRP A 277 -16.62 15.71 -8.67
C TRP A 277 -17.72 14.65 -8.79
N PHE A 278 -17.52 13.47 -8.20
CA PHE A 278 -18.55 12.42 -8.13
C PHE A 278 -19.63 12.67 -7.06
N GLY A 279 -19.62 13.83 -6.39
CA GLY A 279 -20.67 14.23 -5.45
C GLY A 279 -20.64 13.49 -4.11
N LEU A 280 -19.53 12.85 -3.74
CA LEU A 280 -19.40 12.18 -2.45
C LEU A 280 -19.37 13.19 -1.31
N SER A 281 -19.95 12.82 -0.17
CA SER A 281 -20.10 13.70 0.98
C SER A 281 -18.76 14.17 1.53
N LYS A 282 -18.77 15.33 2.19
CA LYS A 282 -17.58 15.94 2.82
C LYS A 282 -16.88 14.97 3.77
N ASN A 283 -17.63 14.19 4.55
CA ASN A 283 -17.07 13.22 5.49
C ASN A 283 -16.35 12.06 4.77
N ILE A 284 -17.00 11.47 3.75
CA ILE A 284 -16.39 10.40 2.93
C ILE A 284 -15.07 10.90 2.32
N THR A 285 -15.07 12.13 1.80
CA THR A 285 -13.89 12.72 1.17
C THR A 285 -12.77 13.00 2.15
N LYS A 286 -13.07 13.45 3.38
CA LYS A 286 -12.07 13.64 4.43
C LYS A 286 -11.38 12.32 4.78
N VAL A 287 -12.15 11.28 5.10
CA VAL A 287 -11.56 10.00 5.50
C VAL A 287 -10.78 9.38 4.35
N ASN A 288 -11.32 9.42 3.12
CA ASN A 288 -10.61 8.89 1.95
C ASN A 288 -9.39 9.72 1.55
N SER A 289 -9.33 11.02 1.87
CA SER A 289 -8.13 11.81 1.68
C SER A 289 -6.98 11.33 2.59
N ALA A 290 -7.29 10.95 3.83
CA ALA A 290 -6.33 10.37 4.76
C ALA A 290 -5.87 8.98 4.30
N ILE A 291 -6.81 8.14 3.86
CA ILE A 291 -6.47 6.85 3.25
C ILE A 291 -5.62 7.05 1.99
N ALA A 292 -5.90 8.07 1.17
CA ALA A 292 -5.07 8.40 0.03
C ALA A 292 -3.71 8.99 0.41
N THR A 293 -3.47 9.45 1.65
CA THR A 293 -2.12 9.87 2.07
C THR A 293 -1.22 8.73 2.50
N CYS A 294 -1.73 7.50 2.57
CA CYS A 294 -0.98 6.36 3.05
C CYS A 294 0.38 6.27 2.34
N ASN A 295 1.42 6.06 3.14
CA ASN A 295 2.77 5.88 2.66
C ASN A 295 2.90 4.68 1.69
N THR A 296 4.05 4.58 1.03
CA THR A 296 4.31 3.52 0.06
C THR A 296 4.15 2.11 0.65
N ALA A 297 3.57 1.20 -0.13
CA ALA A 297 3.35 -0.19 0.28
C ALA A 297 4.65 -0.99 0.44
N LEU A 298 4.66 -1.93 1.39
CA LEU A 298 5.76 -2.89 1.57
C LEU A 298 6.02 -3.74 0.34
N GLN A 299 4.97 -4.00 -0.45
CA GLN A 299 5.09 -4.74 -1.71
C GLN A 299 5.89 -3.96 -2.76
N ALA A 300 5.84 -2.62 -2.79
CA ALA A 300 6.64 -1.83 -3.72
C ALA A 300 8.14 -1.95 -3.39
N PHE A 301 8.45 -1.95 -2.10
CA PHE A 301 9.78 -2.22 -1.61
C PHE A 301 10.24 -3.65 -1.96
N SER A 302 9.44 -4.68 -1.63
CA SER A 302 9.74 -6.08 -1.96
C SER A 302 9.95 -6.29 -3.47
N LEU A 303 9.14 -5.63 -4.29
CA LEU A 303 9.26 -5.68 -5.75
C LEU A 303 10.55 -5.00 -6.22
N SER A 304 10.90 -3.84 -5.66
CA SER A 304 12.16 -3.15 -5.98
C SER A 304 13.40 -3.98 -5.61
N ASP A 305 13.37 -4.66 -4.46
CA ASP A 305 14.47 -5.56 -4.02
C ASP A 305 14.58 -6.81 -4.90
N ALA A 306 13.46 -7.48 -5.19
CA ALA A 306 13.43 -8.66 -6.07
C ALA A 306 13.90 -8.36 -7.50
N ASN A 307 13.82 -7.09 -7.93
CA ASN A 307 14.32 -6.61 -9.22
C ASN A 307 15.67 -5.89 -9.12
N GLN A 308 16.27 -5.81 -7.92
CA GLN A 308 17.54 -5.14 -7.64
C GLN A 308 17.60 -3.68 -8.14
N PHE A 309 16.46 -2.98 -8.11
CA PHE A 309 16.34 -1.61 -8.63
C PHE A 309 15.91 -0.63 -7.55
N GLU A 310 16.85 0.21 -7.11
CA GLU A 310 16.69 1.21 -6.03
C GLU A 310 15.88 0.73 -4.78
N PRO A 311 16.11 -0.48 -4.22
CA PRO A 311 15.36 -0.96 -3.04
C PRO A 311 15.50 -0.04 -1.82
N GLY A 312 16.65 0.64 -1.69
CA GLY A 312 16.88 1.63 -0.63
C GLY A 312 15.93 2.83 -0.73
N VAL A 313 15.63 3.33 -1.94
CA VAL A 313 14.69 4.46 -2.12
C VAL A 313 13.27 4.00 -1.76
N ALA A 314 12.85 2.83 -2.24
CA ALA A 314 11.55 2.28 -1.86
C ALA A 314 11.41 2.04 -0.35
N GLY A 315 12.46 1.53 0.31
CA GLY A 315 12.49 1.37 1.77
C GLY A 315 12.38 2.70 2.51
N MET A 316 13.08 3.74 2.04
CA MET A 316 13.00 5.09 2.61
C MET A 316 11.63 5.73 2.36
N MET A 317 11.00 5.47 1.21
CA MET A 317 9.62 5.88 0.92
C MET A 317 8.61 5.26 1.90
N VAL A 318 8.83 4.02 2.32
CA VAL A 318 8.02 3.41 3.40
C VAL A 318 8.26 4.16 4.71
N LEU A 319 9.52 4.26 5.17
CA LEU A 319 9.87 4.80 6.49
C LEU A 319 9.58 6.30 6.64
N ILE A 320 10.14 7.13 5.77
CA ILE A 320 9.94 8.59 5.80
C ILE A 320 8.50 8.92 5.41
N GLY A 321 7.92 8.17 4.47
CA GLY A 321 6.53 8.35 4.09
C GLY A 321 5.58 8.25 5.28
N MET A 322 5.83 7.39 6.27
CA MET A 322 4.98 7.31 7.47
C MET A 322 5.00 8.60 8.29
N ALA A 323 6.17 9.22 8.46
CA ALA A 323 6.28 10.50 9.17
C ALA A 323 5.62 11.64 8.37
N VAL A 324 5.79 11.63 7.04
CA VAL A 324 5.17 12.62 6.14
C VAL A 324 3.64 12.45 6.13
N GLU A 325 3.14 11.23 6.05
CA GLU A 325 1.72 10.89 6.09
C GLU A 325 1.05 11.54 7.30
N VAL A 326 1.59 11.33 8.51
CA VAL A 326 0.97 11.87 9.72
C VAL A 326 0.96 13.40 9.75
N ALA A 327 1.97 14.05 9.18
CA ALA A 327 2.00 15.50 9.06
C ALA A 327 1.01 16.02 8.01
N VAL A 328 0.81 15.29 6.91
CA VAL A 328 0.04 15.72 5.75
C VAL A 328 -1.45 15.37 5.85
N THR A 329 -1.81 14.25 6.49
CA THR A 329 -3.20 13.83 6.72
C THR A 329 -4.09 14.95 7.29
N PRO A 330 -3.74 15.66 8.38
CA PRO A 330 -4.59 16.73 8.91
C PRO A 330 -4.66 17.94 7.96
N LEU A 331 -3.58 18.26 7.24
CA LEU A 331 -3.56 19.37 6.28
C LEU A 331 -4.51 19.12 5.11
N LEU A 332 -4.59 17.88 4.63
CA LEU A 332 -5.55 17.53 3.57
C LEU A 332 -6.99 17.49 4.09
N GLY A 333 -7.21 17.11 5.36
CA GLY A 333 -8.52 17.28 6.01
C GLY A 333 -9.00 18.75 5.97
N MET A 334 -8.09 19.70 6.28
CA MET A 334 -8.37 21.14 6.17
C MET A 334 -8.58 21.58 4.72
N LEU A 335 -7.84 20.99 3.78
CA LEU A 335 -8.02 21.27 2.35
C LEU A 335 -9.42 20.85 1.87
N VAL A 336 -9.90 19.69 2.30
CA VAL A 336 -11.28 19.25 2.05
C VAL A 336 -12.29 20.23 2.66
N ASP A 337 -12.00 20.75 3.86
CA ASP A 337 -12.85 21.77 4.49
C ASP A 337 -12.97 23.07 3.71
N LEU A 338 -11.90 23.48 3.03
CA LEU A 338 -11.88 24.69 2.21
C LEU A 338 -12.61 24.52 0.87
N PHE A 339 -12.58 23.31 0.31
CA PHE A 339 -13.18 23.05 -0.99
C PHE A 339 -14.65 22.61 -0.94
N TYR A 340 -15.15 22.17 0.21
CA TYR A 340 -16.56 21.79 0.42
C TYR A 340 -17.28 22.81 1.28
#